data_AF-A0AAD3HFG7-F1
#
_entry.id   AF-A0AAD3HFG7-F1
#
_cell.length_a   1.000
_cell.length_b   1.000
_cell.length_c   1.000
_cell.angle_alpha   90.00
_cell.angle_beta   90.00
_cell.angle_gamma   90.00
#
_symmetry.space_group_name_H-M   'P 1'
#
loop_
_entity.id
_entity.type
_entity.pdbx_description
1 polymer ?
#
loop_
_entity_poly.entity_id
_entity_poly.type
_entity_poly.pdbx_seq_one_letter_code
_entity_poly.pdbx_strand_id
1 'polypeptide(L)'
;MTSFALSLGSALVAFSPTLSLLLLFAYKKAQLVIIVTTASFFHLLACLLAALLHLPFKSLGLGVQNIFIIVPTSVIAQSIARCAFVHGYHKVESVIEKSIQKHEEQNNSSESDQGGVSETEQLKLELNDTASGIAAGVGYAFFHTVMLYGTLLASENSRMGTLYQDSCTFMPSIFNSALMAFMFGILDIVWMLLTFYGMRRYNEFKEGNGAGRRGSSPSRNEPVSARGSTDFDWSFQINHLGGKMALAIMVVTHFAAAFATLPNQTFALNGCVVALPSLAFVTIVTCAIFWFYCKKNYLPQGQQQRIRLATSRHVD
;
A
#
# COMPACT_ATOMS: atom_id res chain seq x y z
N MET A 1 -5.92 36.08 12.23
CA MET A 1 -6.66 34.86 12.67
C MET A 1 -7.11 34.00 11.50
N THR A 2 -7.47 34.58 10.35
CA THR A 2 -7.85 33.84 9.12
C THR A 2 -6.75 32.89 8.63
N SER A 3 -5.48 33.27 8.69
CA SER A 3 -4.35 32.44 8.24
C SER A 3 -4.16 31.18 9.10
N PHE A 4 -4.41 31.25 10.41
CA PHE A 4 -4.30 30.09 11.30
C PHE A 4 -5.40 29.07 11.02
N ALA A 5 -6.65 29.52 10.87
CA ALA A 5 -7.77 28.65 10.53
C ALA A 5 -7.57 27.98 9.16
N LEU A 6 -7.05 28.71 8.17
CA LEU A 6 -6.74 28.15 6.84
C LEU A 6 -5.62 27.10 6.92
N SER A 7 -4.53 27.39 7.63
CA SER A 7 -3.40 26.48 7.81
C SER A 7 -3.81 25.22 8.55
N LEU A 8 -4.50 25.35 9.70
CA LEU A 8 -4.99 24.22 10.47
C LEU A 8 -6.02 23.39 9.69
N GLY A 9 -6.96 24.04 9.01
CA GLY A 9 -7.95 23.35 8.17
C GLY A 9 -7.30 22.58 7.02
N SER A 10 -6.33 23.18 6.34
CA SER A 10 -5.59 22.53 5.26
C SER A 10 -4.74 21.37 5.79
N ALA A 11 -4.11 21.52 6.96
CA ALA A 11 -3.37 20.44 7.60
C ALA A 11 -4.28 19.27 7.97
N LEU A 12 -5.46 19.55 8.56
CA LEU A 12 -6.45 18.51 8.86
C LEU A 12 -6.91 17.78 7.60
N VAL A 13 -7.13 18.49 6.49
CA VAL A 13 -7.47 17.87 5.19
C VAL A 13 -6.33 16.98 4.70
N ALA A 14 -5.09 17.49 4.66
CA ALA A 14 -3.93 16.75 4.18
C ALA A 14 -3.71 15.44 4.97
N PHE A 15 -3.79 15.51 6.29
CA PHE A 15 -3.57 14.38 7.19
C PHE A 15 -4.84 13.58 7.51
N SER A 16 -6.01 13.96 7.00
CA SER A 16 -7.30 13.33 7.33
C SER A 16 -7.30 11.80 7.16
N PRO A 17 -6.94 11.23 5.99
CA PRO A 17 -7.04 9.78 5.78
C PRO A 17 -6.06 9.02 6.66
N THR A 18 -4.86 9.56 6.84
CA THR A 18 -3.80 8.92 7.62
C THR A 18 -4.09 8.99 9.11
N LEU A 19 -4.45 10.16 9.64
CA LEU A 19 -4.79 10.36 11.05
C LEU A 19 -6.03 9.56 11.44
N SER A 20 -7.07 9.56 10.59
CA SER A 20 -8.31 8.80 10.84
C SER A 20 -8.01 7.30 10.96
N LEU A 21 -7.24 6.72 10.03
CA LEU A 21 -6.90 5.30 10.10
C LEU A 21 -5.89 4.99 11.20
N LEU A 22 -4.94 5.88 11.46
CA LEU A 22 -3.99 5.71 12.55
C LEU A 22 -4.73 5.63 13.91
N LEU A 23 -5.58 6.60 14.21
CA LEU A 23 -6.33 6.68 15.47
C LEU A 23 -7.38 5.57 15.62
N LEU A 24 -8.15 5.27 14.57
CA LEU A 24 -9.24 4.29 14.66
C LEU A 24 -8.76 2.84 14.55
N PHE A 25 -7.63 2.60 13.89
CA PHE A 25 -7.18 1.26 13.54
C PHE A 25 -5.81 0.91 14.14
N ALA A 26 -4.76 1.69 13.83
CA ALA A 26 -3.40 1.32 14.22
C ALA A 26 -3.16 1.41 15.74
N TYR A 27 -3.70 2.42 16.42
CA TYR A 27 -3.51 2.61 17.87
C TYR A 27 -4.18 1.54 18.74
N LYS A 28 -5.08 0.74 18.18
CA LYS A 28 -5.74 -0.34 18.94
C LYS A 28 -4.77 -1.47 19.31
N LYS A 29 -3.65 -1.63 18.60
CA LYS A 29 -2.71 -2.74 18.78
C LYS A 29 -1.26 -2.28 18.59
N ALA A 30 -0.39 -2.59 19.55
CA ALA A 30 1.02 -2.22 19.49
C ALA A 30 1.75 -2.79 18.25
N GLN A 31 1.38 -3.99 17.81
CA GLN A 31 1.98 -4.63 16.63
C GLN A 31 1.75 -3.82 15.34
N LEU A 32 0.54 -3.28 15.16
CA LEU A 32 0.22 -2.45 13.99
C LEU A 32 1.03 -1.14 14.00
N VAL A 33 1.28 -0.57 15.17
CA VAL A 33 2.12 0.63 15.31
C VAL A 33 3.57 0.36 14.88
N ILE A 34 4.11 -0.83 15.19
CA ILE A 34 5.45 -1.24 14.71
C ILE A 34 5.46 -1.34 13.18
N ILE A 35 4.40 -1.88 12.57
CA ILE A 35 4.27 -1.96 11.10
C ILE A 35 4.20 -0.56 10.47
N VAL A 36 3.41 0.35 11.05
CA VAL A 36 3.31 1.76 10.59
C VAL A 36 4.68 2.43 10.62
N THR A 37 5.41 2.33 11.73
CA THR A 37 6.70 3.01 11.93
C THR A 37 7.81 2.41 11.05
N THR A 38 7.84 1.09 10.87
CA THR A 38 8.79 0.44 9.96
C THR A 38 8.49 0.76 8.50
N ALA A 39 7.23 0.72 8.05
CA ALA A 39 6.85 1.10 6.69
C ALA A 39 7.21 2.56 6.37
N SER A 40 7.00 3.44 7.35
CA SER A 40 7.43 4.84 7.32
C SER A 40 8.94 5.00 7.10
N PHE A 41 9.75 4.24 7.84
CA PHE A 41 11.21 4.25 7.68
C PHE A 41 11.63 3.81 6.28
N PHE A 42 10.99 2.77 5.72
CA PHE A 42 11.25 2.33 4.34
C PHE A 42 10.87 3.39 3.30
N HIS A 43 9.81 4.18 3.54
CA HIS A 43 9.49 5.33 2.68
C HIS A 43 10.61 6.37 2.69
N LEU A 44 11.10 6.76 3.87
CA LEU A 44 12.20 7.72 4.01
C LEU A 44 13.48 7.22 3.34
N LEU A 45 13.79 5.93 3.49
CA LEU A 45 14.92 5.31 2.80
C LEU A 45 14.75 5.35 1.28
N ALA A 46 13.53 5.12 0.77
CA ALA A 46 13.24 5.22 -0.66
C ALA A 46 13.43 6.64 -1.18
N CYS A 47 12.96 7.65 -0.44
CA CYS A 47 13.16 9.06 -0.77
C CYS A 47 14.65 9.44 -0.75
N LEU A 48 15.41 8.94 0.23
CA LEU A 48 16.86 9.12 0.28
C LEU A 48 17.56 8.50 -0.94
N LEU A 49 17.21 7.26 -1.30
CA LEU A 49 17.75 6.59 -2.48
C LEU A 49 17.38 7.34 -3.77
N ALA A 50 16.15 7.81 -3.90
CA ALA A 50 15.73 8.63 -5.04
C ALA A 50 16.54 9.93 -5.14
N ALA A 51 16.79 10.61 -4.01
CA ALA A 51 17.62 11.81 -3.97
C ALA A 51 19.08 11.52 -4.34
N LEU A 52 19.67 10.42 -3.83
CA LEU A 52 21.04 9.99 -4.16
C LEU A 52 21.17 9.63 -5.64
N LEU A 53 20.18 8.94 -6.22
CA LEU A 53 20.14 8.61 -7.64
C LEU A 53 20.06 9.86 -8.51
N HIS A 54 19.51 10.97 -8.01
CA HIS A 54 19.43 12.21 -8.77
C HIS A 54 20.77 12.97 -8.88
N LEU A 55 21.66 12.83 -7.88
CA LEU A 55 22.97 13.50 -7.86
C LEU A 55 23.86 13.25 -9.10
N PRO A 56 24.06 12.00 -9.57
CA PRO A 56 24.86 11.75 -10.77
C PRO A 56 24.23 12.35 -12.03
N PHE A 57 22.90 12.31 -12.19
CA PHE A 57 22.22 12.93 -13.33
C PHE A 57 22.39 14.44 -13.36
N LYS A 58 22.42 15.08 -12.18
CA LYS A 58 22.74 16.51 -12.06
C LYS A 58 24.19 16.79 -12.47
N SER A 59 25.12 15.94 -12.05
CA SER A 59 26.55 16.09 -12.38
C SER A 59 26.87 15.90 -13.86
N LEU A 60 26.08 15.11 -14.60
CA LEU A 60 26.28 14.84 -16.02
C LEU A 60 25.79 15.98 -16.94
N GLY A 61 25.36 17.12 -16.38
CA GLY A 61 24.97 18.28 -17.18
C GLY A 61 23.68 18.10 -18.00
N LEU A 62 22.95 16.99 -17.80
CA LEU A 62 21.63 16.78 -18.39
C LEU A 62 20.56 17.71 -17.77
N GLY A 63 20.95 18.76 -17.04
CA GLY A 63 20.20 19.37 -15.95
C GLY A 63 18.94 20.18 -16.30
N VAL A 64 18.05 20.18 -15.30
CA VAL A 64 16.98 21.15 -14.97
C VAL A 64 15.62 21.00 -15.69
N GLN A 65 15.55 20.61 -16.96
CA GLN A 65 14.26 20.30 -17.64
C GLN A 65 13.78 18.84 -17.43
N ASN A 66 14.50 18.07 -16.62
CA ASN A 66 14.37 16.61 -16.47
C ASN A 66 13.26 16.15 -15.51
N ILE A 67 12.12 16.82 -15.50
CA ILE A 67 10.93 16.30 -14.81
C ILE A 67 10.65 14.86 -15.26
N PHE A 68 10.85 14.57 -16.54
CA PHE A 68 10.73 13.25 -17.16
C PHE A 68 11.72 12.19 -16.66
N ILE A 69 12.84 12.57 -16.02
CA ILE A 69 13.81 11.61 -15.45
C ILE A 69 13.60 11.47 -13.94
N ILE A 70 13.29 12.58 -13.26
CA ILE A 70 13.10 12.62 -11.80
C ILE A 70 11.87 11.82 -11.40
N VAL A 71 10.75 12.01 -12.11
CA VAL A 71 9.50 11.32 -11.79
C VAL A 71 9.67 9.79 -11.88
N PRO A 72 10.20 9.21 -12.98
CA PRO A 72 10.38 7.76 -13.04
C PRO A 72 11.37 7.20 -12.04
N THR A 73 12.49 7.85 -11.82
CA THR A 73 13.49 7.35 -10.86
C THR A 73 12.94 7.31 -9.44
N SER A 74 12.21 8.35 -9.01
CA SER A 74 11.55 8.37 -7.70
C SER A 74 10.44 7.32 -7.58
N VAL A 75 9.56 7.21 -8.58
CA VAL A 75 8.45 6.23 -8.58
C VAL A 75 8.98 4.80 -8.51
N ILE A 76 10.02 4.48 -9.28
CA ILE A 76 10.65 3.15 -9.27
C ILE A 76 11.31 2.87 -7.92
N ALA A 77 12.09 3.81 -7.39
CA ALA A 77 12.74 3.65 -6.08
C ALA A 77 11.72 3.40 -4.96
N GLN A 78 10.65 4.18 -4.91
CA GLN A 78 9.55 3.99 -3.95
C GLN A 78 8.84 2.65 -4.15
N SER A 79 8.58 2.24 -5.39
CA SER A 79 7.92 0.96 -5.70
C SER A 79 8.78 -0.24 -5.28
N ILE A 80 10.10 -0.18 -5.51
CA ILE A 80 11.06 -1.21 -5.06
C ILE A 80 11.07 -1.27 -3.53
N ALA A 81 11.12 -0.13 -2.85
CA ALA A 81 11.12 -0.08 -1.39
C ALA A 81 9.83 -0.66 -0.79
N ARG A 82 8.66 -0.40 -1.40
CA ARG A 82 7.39 -1.04 -0.99
C ARG A 82 7.46 -2.56 -1.14
N CYS A 83 7.93 -3.06 -2.28
CA CYS A 83 8.11 -4.50 -2.50
C CYS A 83 9.11 -5.12 -1.52
N ALA A 84 10.22 -4.44 -1.23
CA ALA A 84 11.23 -4.88 -0.27
C ALA A 84 10.68 -4.96 1.16
N PHE A 85 9.91 -3.95 1.57
CA PHE A 85 9.22 -3.95 2.86
C PHE A 85 8.26 -5.14 2.99
N VAL A 86 7.37 -5.34 2.01
CA VAL A 86 6.41 -6.46 2.02
C VAL A 86 7.11 -7.81 1.99
N HIS A 87 8.19 -7.93 1.21
CA HIS A 87 9.01 -9.15 1.20
C HIS A 87 9.62 -9.43 2.57
N GLY A 88 10.17 -8.41 3.23
CA GLY A 88 10.68 -8.50 4.60
C GLY A 88 9.60 -8.92 5.59
N TYR A 89 8.41 -8.33 5.47
CA TYR A 89 7.24 -8.67 6.29
C TYR A 89 6.87 -10.15 6.18
N HIS A 90 6.65 -10.68 4.97
CA HIS A 90 6.30 -12.10 4.77
C HIS A 90 7.42 -13.03 5.27
N LYS A 91 8.68 -12.61 5.15
CA LYS A 91 9.80 -13.39 5.68
C LYS A 91 9.74 -13.49 7.21
N VAL A 92 9.48 -12.37 7.90
CA VAL A 92 9.30 -12.34 9.36
C VAL A 92 8.10 -13.18 9.78
N GLU A 93 6.97 -13.05 9.08
CA GLU A 93 5.78 -13.87 9.29
C GLU A 93 6.11 -15.37 9.21
N SER A 94 6.82 -15.80 8.16
CA SER A 94 7.20 -17.21 8.00
C SER A 94 8.11 -17.74 9.12
N VAL A 95 8.94 -16.88 9.71
CA VAL A 95 9.81 -17.24 10.84
C VAL A 95 8.99 -17.36 12.11
N ILE A 96 8.06 -16.43 12.33
CA ILE A 96 7.14 -16.46 13.47
C ILE A 96 6.30 -17.73 13.42
N GLU A 97 5.71 -18.06 12.26
CA GLU A 97 4.89 -19.28 12.11
C GLU A 97 5.68 -20.56 12.43
N LYS A 98 6.92 -20.66 11.93
CA LYS A 98 7.79 -21.81 12.22
C LYS A 98 8.16 -21.89 13.70
N SER A 99 8.38 -20.75 14.35
CA SER A 99 8.69 -20.72 15.79
C SER A 99 7.51 -21.16 16.64
N ILE A 100 6.28 -20.76 16.27
CA ILE A 100 5.05 -21.17 16.94
C ILE A 100 4.83 -22.67 16.78
N GLN A 101 4.93 -23.20 15.56
CA GLN A 101 4.74 -24.63 15.31
C GLN A 101 5.74 -25.48 16.13
N LYS A 102 7.01 -25.07 16.17
CA LYS A 102 8.03 -25.78 16.95
C LYS A 102 7.71 -25.77 18.45
N HIS A 103 7.15 -24.68 18.96
CA HIS A 103 6.73 -24.57 20.36
C HIS A 103 5.52 -25.47 20.66
N GLU A 104 4.54 -25.56 19.75
CA GLU A 104 3.40 -26.47 19.86
C GLU A 104 3.83 -27.94 19.86
N GLU A 105 4.78 -28.33 19.01
CA GLU A 105 5.33 -29.70 18.98
C GLU A 105 6.06 -30.06 20.29
N GLN A 106 6.80 -29.11 20.87
CA GLN A 106 7.46 -29.30 22.17
C GLN A 106 6.46 -29.39 23.34
N ASN A 107 5.37 -28.63 23.28
CA ASN A 107 4.35 -28.65 24.33
C ASN A 107 3.47 -29.91 24.25
N ASN A 108 3.13 -30.37 23.04
CA ASN A 108 2.35 -31.60 22.84
C ASN A 108 3.10 -32.87 23.23
N SER A 109 4.44 -32.84 23.22
CA SER A 109 5.26 -33.93 23.73
C SER A 109 5.42 -33.92 25.26
N SER A 110 4.94 -32.86 25.93
CA SER A 110 4.94 -32.68 27.38
C SER A 110 3.49 -32.61 27.88
N GLU A 111 2.77 -33.73 27.85
CA GLU A 111 1.38 -33.85 28.32
C GLU A 111 1.18 -33.24 29.73
N SER A 112 0.51 -32.09 29.79
CA SER A 112 -0.38 -31.67 30.90
C SER A 112 -1.22 -30.45 30.48
N ASP A 113 -2.30 -30.76 29.76
CA ASP A 113 -3.67 -30.24 29.93
C ASP A 113 -3.90 -28.92 30.71
N GLN A 114 -3.38 -27.78 30.23
CA GLN A 114 -3.92 -26.46 30.56
C GLN A 114 -3.89 -25.51 29.36
N GLY A 115 -5.02 -25.42 28.63
CA GLY A 115 -5.66 -24.19 28.16
C GLY A 115 -4.90 -23.11 27.36
N GLY A 116 -3.63 -23.30 26.99
CA GLY A 116 -2.77 -22.25 26.43
C GLY A 116 -2.93 -21.93 24.94
N VAL A 117 -3.80 -22.66 24.23
CA VAL A 117 -4.02 -22.49 22.77
C VAL A 117 -4.64 -21.12 22.41
N SER A 118 -5.18 -20.39 23.39
CA SER A 118 -5.87 -19.13 23.15
C SER A 118 -4.95 -17.96 22.77
N GLU A 119 -3.75 -17.83 23.35
CA GLU A 119 -2.91 -16.64 23.13
C GLU A 119 -2.18 -16.68 21.79
N THR A 120 -1.65 -17.85 21.40
CA THR A 120 -0.92 -18.01 20.12
C THR A 120 -1.85 -17.93 18.92
N GLU A 121 -3.06 -18.49 19.00
CA GLU A 121 -4.08 -18.31 17.97
C GLU A 121 -4.60 -16.87 17.91
N GLN A 122 -4.71 -16.18 19.06
CA GLN A 122 -5.01 -14.74 19.09
C GLN A 122 -3.96 -13.96 18.30
N LEU A 123 -2.67 -14.13 18.61
CA LEU A 123 -1.59 -13.43 17.93
C LEU A 123 -1.57 -13.69 16.40
N LYS A 124 -1.90 -14.92 15.98
CA LYS A 124 -2.01 -15.31 14.55
C LYS A 124 -3.25 -14.70 13.87
N LEU A 125 -4.37 -14.57 14.59
CA LEU A 125 -5.59 -13.91 14.11
C LEU A 125 -5.45 -12.38 14.10
N GLU A 126 -4.62 -11.82 14.97
CA GLU A 126 -4.38 -10.38 15.04
C GLU A 126 -3.58 -9.84 13.85
N LEU A 127 -2.69 -10.65 13.26
CA LEU A 127 -1.83 -10.28 12.13
C LEU A 127 -2.50 -10.56 10.77
N ASN A 128 -3.74 -10.12 10.59
CA ASN A 128 -4.40 -10.21 9.28
C ASN A 128 -3.64 -9.36 8.25
N ASP A 129 -3.27 -9.94 7.10
CA ASP A 129 -2.65 -9.24 5.97
C ASP A 129 -3.34 -7.94 5.61
N THR A 130 -4.67 -7.90 5.71
CA THR A 130 -5.45 -6.71 5.40
C THR A 130 -5.14 -5.60 6.41
N ALA A 131 -5.06 -5.97 7.69
CA ALA A 131 -4.73 -5.06 8.77
C ALA A 131 -3.29 -4.54 8.62
N SER A 132 -2.35 -5.46 8.40
CA SER A 132 -0.94 -5.13 8.21
C SER A 132 -0.72 -4.28 6.96
N GLY A 133 -1.43 -4.56 5.86
CA GLY A 133 -1.38 -3.79 4.62
C GLY A 133 -1.94 -2.37 4.77
N ILE A 134 -3.07 -2.20 5.46
CA ILE A 134 -3.62 -0.87 5.79
C ILE A 134 -2.64 -0.12 6.69
N ALA A 135 -2.14 -0.75 7.75
CA ALA A 135 -1.22 -0.15 8.70
C ALA A 135 0.09 0.31 8.02
N ALA A 136 0.69 -0.56 7.20
CA ALA A 136 1.87 -0.20 6.41
C ALA A 136 1.58 0.95 5.43
N GLY A 137 0.40 0.93 4.79
CA GLY A 137 -0.04 1.98 3.88
C GLY A 137 -0.20 3.32 4.56
N VAL A 138 -0.77 3.35 5.77
CA VAL A 138 -0.89 4.55 6.61
C VAL A 138 0.48 5.14 6.94
N GLY A 139 1.46 4.30 7.29
CA GLY A 139 2.84 4.77 7.55
C GLY A 139 3.48 5.41 6.32
N TYR A 140 3.35 4.76 5.17
CA TYR A 140 3.86 5.28 3.90
C TYR A 140 3.19 6.61 3.53
N ALA A 141 1.86 6.66 3.59
CA ALA A 141 1.04 7.83 3.32
C ALA A 141 1.34 9.00 4.26
N PHE A 142 1.57 8.71 5.55
CA PHE A 142 1.87 9.72 6.56
C PHE A 142 3.16 10.46 6.22
N PHE A 143 4.27 9.75 6.00
CA PHE A 143 5.53 10.40 5.66
C PHE A 143 5.55 11.01 4.26
N HIS A 144 4.84 10.42 3.29
CA HIS A 144 4.68 11.06 1.99
C HIS A 144 3.96 12.41 2.12
N THR A 145 2.91 12.46 2.94
CA THR A 145 2.20 13.71 3.27
C THR A 145 3.11 14.70 4.00
N VAL A 146 3.88 14.26 5.00
CA VAL A 146 4.85 15.13 5.69
C VAL A 146 5.88 15.70 4.73
N MET A 147 6.42 14.91 3.81
CA MET A 147 7.41 15.36 2.83
C MET A 147 6.82 16.32 1.80
N LEU A 148 5.61 16.04 1.30
CA LEU A 148 4.94 16.84 0.28
C LEU A 148 4.38 18.16 0.83
N TYR A 149 3.75 18.11 2.00
CA TYR A 149 2.99 19.22 2.58
C TYR A 149 3.69 19.87 3.78
N GLY A 150 4.43 19.11 4.58
CA GLY A 150 5.03 19.60 5.83
C GLY A 150 6.02 20.76 5.64
N THR A 151 6.80 20.75 4.56
CA THR A 151 7.72 21.86 4.25
C THR A 151 6.98 23.17 3.93
N LEU A 152 5.81 23.08 3.29
CA LEU A 152 4.95 24.24 3.02
C LEU A 152 4.26 24.74 4.29
N LEU A 153 3.81 23.83 5.15
CA LEU A 153 3.21 24.19 6.42
C LEU A 153 4.21 24.91 7.34
N ALA A 154 5.46 24.46 7.34
CA ALA A 154 6.54 25.08 8.10
C ALA A 154 6.88 26.49 7.59
N SER A 155 6.80 26.74 6.28
CA SER A 155 7.14 28.05 5.70
C SER A 155 6.06 29.12 5.93
N GLU A 156 4.78 28.74 6.01
CA GLU A 156 3.69 29.69 6.28
C GLU A 156 3.57 30.10 7.76
N ASN A 157 3.98 29.25 8.71
CA ASN A 157 3.84 29.52 10.14
C ASN A 157 4.58 30.78 10.64
N SER A 158 5.52 31.34 9.86
CA SER A 158 6.32 32.50 10.27
C SER A 158 5.91 33.82 9.59
N ARG A 159 4.95 33.85 8.65
CA ARG A 159 4.65 35.06 7.86
C ARG A 159 3.16 35.37 7.83
N MET A 160 2.79 36.65 7.89
CA MET A 160 1.39 37.11 7.87
C MET A 160 0.74 37.11 6.46
N GLY A 161 1.31 36.42 5.47
CA GLY A 161 0.80 36.40 4.08
C GLY A 161 0.51 34.99 3.61
N THR A 162 -0.52 34.83 2.76
CA THR A 162 -0.86 33.56 2.10
C THR A 162 -0.18 33.47 0.74
N LEU A 163 0.52 32.37 0.48
CA LEU A 163 1.19 32.18 -0.81
C LEU A 163 0.18 31.64 -1.83
N TYR A 164 -0.11 32.43 -2.86
CA TYR A 164 -0.89 31.99 -4.00
C TYR A 164 0.05 31.39 -5.05
N GLN A 165 -0.39 30.30 -5.68
CA GLN A 165 0.38 29.66 -6.72
C GLN A 165 0.05 30.30 -8.07
N ASP A 166 1.06 30.59 -8.88
CA ASP A 166 0.86 31.24 -10.18
C ASP A 166 -0.10 30.46 -11.08
N SER A 167 -0.05 29.12 -11.00
CA SER A 167 -0.94 28.22 -11.75
C SER A 167 -2.42 28.39 -11.43
N CYS A 168 -2.80 28.91 -10.25
CA CYS A 168 -4.19 29.11 -9.84
C CYS A 168 -4.35 30.24 -8.83
N THR A 169 -4.69 31.43 -9.33
CA THR A 169 -4.87 32.64 -8.51
C THR A 169 -6.07 32.59 -7.57
N PHE A 170 -7.05 31.72 -7.82
CA PHE A 170 -8.25 31.61 -6.99
C PHE A 170 -8.05 30.75 -5.73
N MET A 171 -7.00 29.92 -5.67
CA MET A 171 -6.82 28.93 -4.61
C MET A 171 -5.48 29.08 -3.89
N PRO A 172 -5.45 29.11 -2.54
CA PRO A 172 -4.20 29.14 -1.78
C PRO A 172 -3.33 27.91 -2.08
N SER A 173 -2.02 28.11 -2.22
CA SER A 173 -1.08 27.01 -2.50
C SER A 173 -1.09 25.94 -1.40
N ILE A 174 -1.25 26.36 -0.13
CA ILE A 174 -1.37 25.46 1.02
C ILE A 174 -2.58 24.52 0.88
N PHE A 175 -3.73 25.02 0.42
CA PHE A 175 -4.92 24.20 0.23
C PHE A 175 -4.78 23.26 -0.98
N ASN A 176 -4.16 23.73 -2.07
CA ASN A 176 -3.86 22.91 -3.25
C ASN A 176 -2.99 21.70 -2.88
N SER A 177 -1.89 21.95 -2.17
CA SER A 177 -0.97 20.91 -1.72
C SER A 177 -1.62 19.97 -0.71
N ALA A 178 -2.51 20.48 0.16
CA ALA A 178 -3.28 19.63 1.07
C ALA A 178 -4.20 18.66 0.33
N LEU A 179 -4.89 19.10 -0.72
CA LEU A 179 -5.73 18.22 -1.55
C LEU A 179 -4.92 17.16 -2.30
N MET A 180 -3.77 17.55 -2.87
CA MET A 180 -2.87 16.58 -3.50
C MET A 180 -2.37 15.54 -2.49
N ALA A 181 -1.93 15.99 -1.31
CA ALA A 181 -1.46 15.10 -0.25
C ALA A 181 -2.55 14.15 0.26
N PHE A 182 -3.79 14.64 0.40
CA PHE A 182 -4.95 13.81 0.73
C PHE A 182 -5.14 12.67 -0.29
N MET A 183 -5.12 12.99 -1.58
CA MET A 183 -5.30 11.99 -2.64
C MET A 183 -4.13 10.99 -2.71
N PHE A 184 -2.88 11.47 -2.60
CA PHE A 184 -1.71 10.59 -2.50
C PHE A 184 -1.74 9.72 -1.27
N GLY A 185 -2.25 10.21 -0.13
CA GLY A 185 -2.41 9.43 1.08
C GLY A 185 -3.37 8.25 0.88
N ILE A 186 -4.49 8.46 0.20
CA ILE A 186 -5.42 7.37 -0.17
C ILE A 186 -4.73 6.39 -1.13
N LEU A 187 -4.08 6.90 -2.17
CA LEU A 187 -3.37 6.08 -3.15
C LEU A 187 -2.27 5.23 -2.50
N ASP A 188 -1.49 5.77 -1.57
CA ASP A 188 -0.44 5.05 -0.85
C ASP A 188 -0.98 3.86 -0.06
N ILE A 189 -2.14 4.04 0.58
CA ILE A 189 -2.82 2.95 1.29
C ILE A 189 -3.23 1.86 0.31
N VAL A 190 -3.85 2.23 -0.82
CA VAL A 190 -4.30 1.26 -1.82
C VAL A 190 -3.14 0.58 -2.54
N TRP A 191 -2.08 1.31 -2.88
CA TRP A 191 -0.86 0.76 -3.47
C TRP A 191 -0.15 -0.20 -2.53
N MET A 192 -0.13 0.09 -1.23
CA MET A 192 0.41 -0.85 -0.26
C MET A 192 -0.43 -2.13 -0.21
N LEU A 193 -1.76 -2.02 -0.18
CA LEU A 193 -2.65 -3.18 -0.23
C LEU A 193 -2.46 -4.02 -1.51
N LEU A 194 -2.33 -3.37 -2.67
CA LEU A 194 -2.01 -4.03 -3.94
C LEU A 194 -0.64 -4.72 -3.90
N THR A 195 0.34 -4.13 -3.21
CA THR A 195 1.69 -4.71 -3.05
C THR A 195 1.66 -5.95 -2.18
N PHE A 196 0.96 -5.91 -1.03
CA PHE A 196 0.74 -7.09 -0.18
C PHE A 196 0.10 -8.24 -0.97
N TYR A 197 -1.02 -7.94 -1.64
CA TYR A 197 -1.72 -8.91 -2.47
C TYR A 197 -0.85 -9.48 -3.59
N GLY A 198 -0.14 -8.60 -4.32
CA GLY A 198 0.69 -8.97 -5.46
C GLY A 198 1.90 -9.82 -5.06
N MET A 199 2.59 -9.45 -3.98
CA MET A 199 3.76 -10.17 -3.48
C MET A 199 3.41 -11.53 -2.89
N ARG A 200 2.29 -11.65 -2.17
CA ARG A 200 1.85 -12.94 -1.59
C ARG A 200 1.61 -13.97 -2.69
N ARG A 201 0.81 -13.60 -3.69
CA ARG A 201 0.54 -14.43 -4.88
C ARG A 201 1.78 -14.75 -5.69
N TYR A 202 2.72 -13.80 -5.79
CA TYR A 202 3.98 -14.03 -6.48
C TYR A 202 4.85 -15.07 -5.77
N ASN A 203 4.91 -15.04 -4.43
CA ASN A 203 5.65 -16.02 -3.65
C ASN A 203 5.04 -17.42 -3.76
N GLU A 204 3.71 -17.55 -3.66
CA GLU A 204 3.00 -18.83 -3.84
C GLU A 204 3.31 -19.48 -5.20
N PHE A 205 3.30 -18.68 -6.28
CA PHE A 205 3.65 -19.16 -7.61
C PHE A 205 5.12 -19.62 -7.72
N LYS A 206 6.04 -18.89 -7.07
CA LYS A 206 7.46 -19.23 -7.07
C LYS A 206 7.71 -20.56 -6.33
N GLU A 207 7.02 -20.79 -5.23
CA GLU A 207 7.10 -22.03 -4.45
C GLU A 207 6.48 -23.22 -5.20
N GLY A 208 5.31 -23.03 -5.84
CA GLY A 208 4.67 -24.08 -6.66
C GLY A 208 5.54 -24.56 -7.82
N ASN A 209 6.20 -23.64 -8.53
CA ASN A 209 7.14 -24.01 -9.59
C ASN A 209 8.42 -24.68 -9.08
N GLY A 210 8.82 -24.43 -7.83
CA GLY A 210 9.97 -25.07 -7.19
C GLY A 210 9.67 -26.50 -6.70
N ALA A 211 8.45 -26.72 -6.20
CA ALA A 211 7.99 -28.03 -5.71
C ALA A 211 7.72 -29.03 -6.85
N GLY A 212 7.38 -28.56 -8.05
CA GLY A 212 7.18 -29.40 -9.25
C GLY A 212 8.40 -30.17 -9.77
N ARG A 213 9.58 -30.03 -9.14
CA ARG A 213 10.78 -30.82 -9.45
C ARG A 213 11.12 -31.91 -8.43
N ARG A 214 10.38 -32.02 -7.33
CA ARG A 214 10.51 -33.15 -6.39
C ARG A 214 9.15 -33.81 -6.16
N GLY A 215 8.86 -34.77 -7.03
CA GLY A 215 8.12 -35.98 -6.70
C GLY A 215 6.73 -35.81 -6.07
N SER A 216 5.71 -35.75 -6.92
CA SER A 216 4.50 -36.54 -6.68
C SER A 216 3.83 -36.80 -8.03
N SER A 217 3.88 -38.06 -8.46
CA SER A 217 3.07 -38.56 -9.57
C SER A 217 1.62 -38.16 -9.34
N PRO A 218 0.92 -37.58 -10.33
CA PRO A 218 -0.51 -37.37 -10.20
C PRO A 218 -1.17 -38.75 -10.16
N SER A 219 -1.78 -39.08 -9.02
CA SER A 219 -2.77 -40.15 -8.93
C SER A 219 -3.89 -39.80 -9.89
N ARG A 220 -3.79 -40.42 -11.06
CA ARG A 220 -4.70 -40.40 -12.20
C ARG A 220 -5.96 -41.13 -11.76
N ASN A 221 -6.99 -40.43 -11.28
CA ASN A 221 -8.38 -40.96 -11.14
C ASN A 221 -9.42 -39.87 -10.74
N GLU A 222 -9.40 -38.69 -11.34
CA GLU A 222 -10.57 -37.80 -11.34
C GLU A 222 -11.15 -37.74 -12.75
N PRO A 223 -12.38 -38.26 -12.99
CA PRO A 223 -13.00 -38.23 -14.30
C PRO A 223 -13.40 -36.80 -14.68
N VAL A 224 -12.66 -36.26 -15.66
CA VAL A 224 -12.95 -35.01 -16.35
C VAL A 224 -14.33 -35.11 -17.00
N SER A 225 -15.33 -34.56 -16.32
CA SER A 225 -16.66 -34.32 -16.87
C SER A 225 -16.60 -33.04 -17.70
N ALA A 226 -16.25 -33.19 -18.97
CA ALA A 226 -16.34 -32.13 -19.97
C ALA A 226 -17.81 -31.78 -20.22
N ARG A 227 -18.32 -30.75 -19.54
CA ARG A 227 -19.59 -30.12 -19.88
C ARG A 227 -19.31 -28.79 -20.56
N GLY A 228 -19.48 -28.79 -21.88
CA GLY A 228 -19.40 -27.58 -22.69
C GLY A 228 -20.53 -26.61 -22.34
N SER A 229 -20.15 -25.43 -21.88
CA SER A 229 -20.94 -24.21 -22.03
C SER A 229 -20.03 -23.17 -22.68
N THR A 230 -20.37 -22.80 -23.90
CA THR A 230 -19.80 -21.66 -24.63
C THR A 230 -20.35 -20.35 -24.07
N ASP A 231 -20.28 -20.18 -22.75
CA ASP A 231 -20.37 -18.87 -22.14
C ASP A 231 -18.96 -18.29 -22.17
N PHE A 232 -18.87 -17.12 -22.78
CA PHE A 232 -17.66 -16.30 -22.85
C PHE A 232 -17.34 -15.80 -21.44
N ASP A 233 -16.82 -16.72 -20.62
CA ASP A 233 -16.61 -16.53 -19.20
C ASP A 233 -15.26 -15.83 -18.97
N TRP A 234 -15.30 -14.50 -18.89
CA TRP A 234 -14.19 -13.64 -18.45
C TRP A 234 -13.62 -14.02 -17.08
N SER A 235 -14.27 -14.92 -16.34
CA SER A 235 -13.86 -15.42 -15.02
C SER A 235 -12.58 -16.27 -15.03
N PHE A 236 -12.31 -17.05 -16.10
CA PHE A 236 -11.33 -18.15 -16.00
C PHE A 236 -9.89 -17.84 -16.41
N GLN A 237 -9.60 -16.71 -17.07
CA GLN A 237 -8.21 -16.28 -17.34
C GLN A 237 -7.65 -15.24 -16.33
N ILE A 238 -8.49 -14.74 -15.41
CA ILE A 238 -8.07 -13.80 -14.36
C ILE A 238 -7.25 -14.50 -13.25
N ASN A 239 -7.37 -15.83 -13.11
CA ASN A 239 -6.64 -16.60 -12.10
C ASN A 239 -5.12 -16.64 -12.33
N HIS A 240 -4.65 -16.45 -13.57
CA HIS A 240 -3.21 -16.44 -13.90
C HIS A 240 -2.60 -15.02 -13.99
N LEU A 241 -3.44 -13.97 -13.93
CA LEU A 241 -3.01 -12.57 -13.75
C LEU A 241 -2.65 -12.25 -12.26
N GLY A 242 -2.57 -13.27 -11.41
CA GLY A 242 -2.89 -13.20 -9.98
C GLY A 242 -1.97 -12.44 -9.03
N GLY A 243 -0.80 -11.94 -9.44
CA GLY A 243 0.08 -11.16 -8.55
C GLY A 243 0.98 -10.16 -9.27
N LYS A 244 1.62 -10.59 -10.36
CA LYS A 244 2.44 -9.72 -11.22
C LYS A 244 1.63 -8.54 -11.78
N MET A 245 0.37 -8.77 -12.17
CA MET A 245 -0.46 -7.67 -12.67
C MET A 245 -0.86 -6.70 -11.58
N ALA A 246 -1.10 -7.16 -10.34
CA ALA A 246 -1.40 -6.26 -9.24
C ALA A 246 -0.21 -5.32 -8.96
N LEU A 247 1.01 -5.85 -8.99
CA LEU A 247 2.23 -5.05 -8.89
C LEU A 247 2.40 -4.11 -10.08
N ALA A 248 2.12 -4.56 -11.30
CA ALA A 248 2.18 -3.73 -12.50
C ALA A 248 1.14 -2.59 -12.44
N ILE A 249 -0.09 -2.87 -12.02
CA ILE A 249 -1.16 -1.88 -11.82
C ILE A 249 -0.73 -0.85 -10.79
N MET A 250 -0.16 -1.29 -9.66
CA MET A 250 0.38 -0.38 -8.65
C MET A 250 1.42 0.56 -9.25
N VAL A 251 2.41 0.05 -9.99
CA VAL A 251 3.45 0.87 -10.60
C VAL A 251 2.87 1.83 -11.64
N VAL A 252 1.99 1.35 -12.54
CA VAL A 252 1.37 2.17 -13.61
C VAL A 252 0.49 3.27 -13.02
N THR A 253 -0.33 2.97 -12.01
CA THR A 253 -1.17 3.98 -11.36
C THR A 253 -0.34 4.97 -10.54
N HIS A 254 0.79 4.54 -9.95
CA HIS A 254 1.74 5.43 -9.29
C HIS A 254 2.40 6.40 -10.28
N PHE A 255 2.83 5.91 -11.44
CA PHE A 255 3.28 6.76 -12.54
C PHE A 255 2.19 7.72 -13.00
N ALA A 256 0.97 7.23 -13.24
CA ALA A 256 -0.14 8.06 -13.69
C ALA A 256 -0.47 9.18 -12.69
N ALA A 257 -0.46 8.89 -11.39
CA ALA A 257 -0.67 9.88 -10.34
C ALA A 257 0.47 10.92 -10.29
N ALA A 258 1.72 10.47 -10.42
CA ALA A 258 2.88 11.38 -10.47
C ALA A 258 2.86 12.27 -11.73
N PHE A 259 2.43 11.74 -12.88
CA PHE A 259 2.27 12.54 -14.10
C PHE A 259 1.06 13.48 -14.04
N ALA A 260 -0.02 13.09 -13.36
CA ALA A 260 -1.20 13.93 -13.16
C ALA A 260 -0.90 15.22 -12.37
N THR A 261 0.20 15.28 -11.61
CA THR A 261 0.61 16.52 -10.92
C THR A 261 1.42 17.47 -11.80
N LEU A 262 1.97 17.02 -12.93
CA LEU A 262 2.82 17.87 -13.79
C LEU A 262 2.12 19.13 -14.31
N PRO A 263 0.85 19.11 -14.73
CA PRO A 263 0.13 20.32 -15.12
C PRO A 263 0.19 21.44 -14.07
N ASN A 264 0.31 21.10 -12.78
CA ASN A 264 0.44 22.07 -11.69
C ASN A 264 1.81 22.77 -11.65
N GLN A 265 2.82 22.23 -12.33
CA GLN A 265 4.15 22.81 -12.46
C GLN A 265 4.41 23.40 -13.84
N THR A 266 3.84 22.80 -14.90
CA THR A 266 4.14 23.19 -16.29
C THR A 266 3.22 24.28 -16.81
N PHE A 267 1.96 24.34 -16.38
CA PHE A 267 1.02 25.35 -16.85
C PHE A 267 1.01 26.55 -15.91
N ALA A 268 1.42 27.70 -16.44
CA ALA A 268 1.42 28.98 -15.74
C ALA A 268 0.00 29.48 -15.41
N LEU A 269 -1.01 29.07 -16.18
CA LEU A 269 -2.42 29.43 -15.96
C LEU A 269 -3.28 28.17 -15.95
N ASN A 270 -4.16 28.06 -14.95
CA ASN A 270 -5.11 26.97 -14.73
C ASN A 270 -4.51 25.57 -14.54
N GLY A 271 -3.25 25.46 -14.13
CA GLY A 271 -2.58 24.17 -13.91
C GLY A 271 -3.30 23.27 -12.89
N CYS A 272 -3.80 23.85 -11.79
CA CYS A 272 -4.52 23.09 -10.76
C CYS A 272 -5.89 22.57 -11.24
N VAL A 273 -6.53 23.27 -12.19
CA VAL A 273 -7.83 22.88 -12.77
C VAL A 273 -7.71 21.58 -13.56
N VAL A 274 -6.52 21.28 -14.10
CA VAL A 274 -6.24 20.03 -14.79
C VAL A 274 -5.65 18.98 -13.83
N ALA A 275 -4.69 19.39 -12.98
CA ALA A 275 -3.97 18.47 -12.11
C ALA A 275 -4.87 17.82 -11.04
N LEU A 276 -5.73 18.60 -10.36
CA LEU A 276 -6.55 18.06 -9.27
C LEU A 276 -7.60 17.07 -9.78
N PRO A 277 -8.40 17.35 -10.83
CA PRO A 277 -9.37 16.38 -11.33
C PRO A 277 -8.71 15.14 -11.94
N SER A 278 -7.56 15.28 -12.62
CA SER A 278 -6.85 14.12 -13.15
C SER A 278 -6.28 13.23 -12.05
N LEU A 279 -5.70 13.81 -10.98
CA LEU A 279 -5.25 13.04 -9.82
C LEU A 279 -6.43 12.39 -9.09
N ALA A 280 -7.55 13.09 -8.93
CA ALA A 280 -8.78 12.54 -8.35
C ALA A 280 -9.32 11.37 -9.18
N PHE A 281 -9.31 11.48 -10.51
CA PHE A 281 -9.69 10.41 -11.42
C PHE A 281 -8.80 9.18 -11.25
N VAL A 282 -7.47 9.35 -11.24
CA VAL A 282 -6.52 8.24 -11.00
C VAL A 282 -6.78 7.59 -9.64
N THR A 283 -7.04 8.39 -8.61
CA THR A 283 -7.37 7.91 -7.26
C THR A 283 -8.63 7.04 -7.26
N ILE A 284 -9.73 7.55 -7.83
CA ILE A 284 -11.00 6.82 -7.92
C ILE A 284 -10.85 5.53 -8.72
N VAL A 285 -10.20 5.57 -9.88
CA VAL A 285 -9.96 4.39 -10.72
C VAL A 285 -9.13 3.35 -9.99
N THR A 286 -8.09 3.76 -9.26
CA THR A 286 -7.22 2.85 -8.51
C THR A 286 -7.98 2.20 -7.35
N CYS A 287 -8.77 2.97 -6.61
CA CYS A 287 -9.68 2.46 -5.57
C CYS A 287 -10.72 1.49 -6.15
N ALA A 288 -11.32 1.82 -7.29
CA ALA A 288 -12.30 0.96 -7.96
C ALA A 288 -11.67 -0.36 -8.41
N ILE A 289 -10.48 -0.32 -9.03
CA ILE A 289 -9.75 -1.53 -9.42
C ILE A 289 -9.49 -2.41 -8.19
N PHE A 290 -9.00 -1.84 -7.09
CA PHE A 290 -8.78 -2.61 -5.88
C PHE A 290 -10.08 -3.24 -5.33
N TRP A 291 -11.17 -2.47 -5.29
CA TRP A 291 -12.44 -2.93 -4.75
C TRP A 291 -13.09 -4.03 -5.59
N PHE A 292 -13.06 -3.92 -6.92
CA PHE A 292 -13.70 -4.88 -7.81
C PHE A 292 -12.86 -6.16 -7.99
N TYR A 293 -11.52 -6.03 -8.10
CA TYR A 293 -10.65 -7.16 -8.46
C TYR A 293 -9.93 -7.79 -7.27
N CYS A 294 -9.46 -7.00 -6.31
CA CYS A 294 -8.63 -7.53 -5.21
C CYS A 294 -9.47 -7.91 -4.00
N LYS A 295 -10.48 -7.10 -3.62
CA LYS A 295 -11.23 -7.29 -2.37
C LYS A 295 -11.79 -8.72 -2.20
N LYS A 296 -12.40 -9.29 -3.24
CA LYS A 296 -13.03 -10.62 -3.16
C LYS A 296 -12.03 -11.75 -2.88
N ASN A 297 -10.80 -11.59 -3.36
CA ASN A 297 -9.77 -12.63 -3.32
C ASN A 297 -8.58 -12.23 -2.44
N TYR A 298 -8.72 -11.19 -1.61
CA TYR A 298 -7.62 -10.63 -0.84
C TYR A 298 -7.15 -11.58 0.26
N LEU A 299 -8.11 -12.20 0.98
CA LEU A 299 -7.82 -13.15 2.04
C LEU A 299 -7.54 -14.55 1.47
N PRO A 300 -6.48 -15.25 1.92
CA PRO A 300 -6.23 -16.65 1.63
C PRO A 300 -7.42 -17.52 2.04
N GLN A 301 -7.72 -18.57 1.26
CA GLN A 301 -8.85 -19.46 1.53
C GLN A 301 -8.78 -20.09 2.94
N GLY A 302 -7.58 -20.44 3.41
CA GLY A 302 -7.39 -20.98 4.76
C GLY A 302 -7.66 -19.98 5.89
N GLN A 303 -7.47 -18.67 5.66
CA GLN A 303 -7.89 -17.65 6.62
C GLN A 303 -9.40 -17.40 6.55
N GLN A 304 -9.97 -17.38 5.34
CA GLN A 304 -11.43 -17.25 5.18
C GLN A 304 -12.19 -18.38 5.89
N GLN A 305 -11.71 -19.62 5.79
CA GLN A 305 -12.29 -20.76 6.50
C GLN A 305 -12.21 -20.60 8.01
N ARG A 306 -11.05 -20.18 8.54
CA ARG A 306 -10.88 -19.93 9.98
C ARG A 306 -11.82 -18.84 10.50
N ILE A 307 -11.98 -17.74 9.77
CA ILE A 307 -12.92 -16.68 10.13
C ILE A 307 -14.36 -17.21 10.12
N ARG A 308 -14.74 -18.01 9.11
CA ARG A 308 -16.08 -18.63 9.06
C ARG A 308 -16.34 -19.55 10.25
N LEU A 309 -15.36 -20.36 10.64
CA LEU A 309 -15.44 -21.27 11.80
C LEU A 309 -15.45 -20.53 13.14
N ALA A 310 -14.76 -19.39 13.25
CA ALA A 310 -14.81 -18.54 14.45
C ALA A 310 -16.17 -17.84 14.58
N THR A 311 -16.72 -17.34 13.47
CA THR A 311 -18.05 -16.70 13.46
C THR A 311 -19.15 -17.70 13.80
N SER A 312 -19.08 -18.95 13.31
CA SER A 312 -20.10 -19.96 13.64
C SER A 312 -20.14 -20.30 15.14
N ARG A 313 -18.99 -20.31 15.82
CA ARG A 313 -18.90 -20.60 17.26
C ARG A 313 -19.48 -19.52 18.17
N HIS A 314 -19.74 -18.31 17.68
CA HIS A 314 -20.35 -17.23 18.46
C HIS A 314 -21.88 -17.15 18.31
N VAL A 315 -22.47 -17.98 17.45
CA VAL A 315 -23.91 -17.97 17.19
C VAL A 315 -24.65 -19.07 17.98
N ASP A 316 -23.91 -20.03 18.54
CA ASP A 316 -24.41 -21.09 19.43
C ASP A 316 -24.20 -20.73 20.90
#